data_AF-A0A846S0M1-F1
#
_entry.id   AF-A0A846S0M1-F1
#
_cell.length_a   1.000
_cell.length_b   1.000
_cell.length_c   1.000
_cell.angle_alpha   90.00
_cell.angle_beta   90.00
_cell.angle_gamma   90.00
#
_symmetry.space_group_name_H-M   'P 1'
#
loop_
_entity.id
_entity.type
_entity.pdbx_description
1 polymer ?
#
loop_
_entity_poly.entity_id
_entity_poly.type
_entity_poly.pdbx_seq_one_letter_code
_entity_poly.pdbx_strand_id
1 'polypeptide(L)' 'MEQILIRNLPEGTKAILRQRAAEHDSSIEAEARAILAAGLAVDTPTLVDLISMRADADVDFEP' A
#
# COMPACT_ATOMS: atom_id res chain seq x y z
N MET A 1 -12.02 9.63 1.15
CA MET A 1 -10.89 9.74 0.20
C MET A 1 -9.64 9.90 1.04
N GLU A 2 -8.66 9.04 0.83
CA GLU A 2 -7.35 9.13 1.49
C GLU A 2 -6.31 9.57 0.46
N GLN A 3 -5.37 10.44 0.85
CA GLN A 3 -4.37 11.01 -0.05
C GLN A 3 -2.99 10.96 0.62
N ILE A 4 -1.98 10.60 -0.17
CA ILE A 4 -0.57 10.65 0.23
C ILE A 4 0.23 11.55 -0.72
N LEU A 5 1.16 12.33 -0.17
CA LEU A 5 2.10 13.15 -0.93
C LEU A 5 3.49 12.54 -0.81
N ILE A 6 4.00 11.96 -1.91
CA ILE A 6 5.36 11.43 -1.96
C ILE A 6 6.32 12.58 -2.30
N ARG A 7 7.07 13.04 -1.29
CA ARG A 7 8.11 14.07 -1.47
C ARG A 7 9.40 13.42 -1.95
N ASN A 8 10.22 14.18 -2.69
CA ASN A 8 11.50 13.73 -3.23
C ASN A 8 11.37 12.44 -4.06
N LEU A 9 10.28 12.32 -4.83
CA LEU A 9 10.09 11.19 -5.74
C LEU A 9 11.29 11.15 -6.71
N PRO A 10 11.97 10.00 -6.86
CA PRO A 10 13.12 9.91 -7.75
C PRO A 10 12.79 10.39 -9.15
N GLU A 11 13.73 11.12 -9.76
CA GLU A 11 13.55 11.67 -11.10
C GLU A 11 13.18 10.56 -12.10
N GLY A 12 12.27 10.86 -13.01
CA GLY A 12 11.78 9.90 -14.00
C GLY A 12 10.67 8.96 -13.50
N THR A 13 10.46 8.78 -12.18
CA THR A 13 9.42 7.86 -11.66
C THR A 13 8.03 8.22 -12.15
N LYS A 14 7.69 9.52 -12.18
CA LYS A 14 6.40 10.00 -12.71
C LYS A 14 6.24 9.74 -14.21
N ALA A 15 7.33 9.76 -14.98
CA ALA A 15 7.30 9.45 -16.40
C ALA A 15 7.04 7.95 -16.63
N ILE A 16 7.67 7.09 -15.83
CA ILE A 16 7.43 5.64 -15.85
C ILE A 16 5.98 5.33 -15.49
N LEU A 17 5.45 5.94 -14.42
CA LEU A 17 4.04 5.78 -14.05
C LEU A 17 3.09 6.26 -15.14
N ARG A 18 3.43 7.34 -15.84
CA ARG A 18 2.64 7.84 -16.98
C ARG A 18 2.65 6.88 -18.16
N GLN A 19 3.81 6.30 -18.47
CA GLN A 19 3.92 5.30 -19.52
C GLN A 19 3.07 4.07 -19.20
N ARG A 20 3.19 3.52 -17.98
CA ARG A 20 2.38 2.39 -17.54
C ARG A 20 0.88 2.67 -17.58
N ALA A 21 0.48 3.86 -17.15
CA ALA A 21 -0.91 4.28 -17.18
C ALA A 21 -1.46 4.30 -18.62
N ALA A 22 -0.65 4.75 -19.58
CA ALA A 22 -1.02 4.70 -21.00
C ALA A 22 -1.09 3.26 -21.55
N GLU A 23 -0.19 2.38 -21.11
CA GLU A 23 -0.18 0.96 -21.51
C GLU A 23 -1.40 0.20 -20.97
N HIS A 24 -1.90 0.57 -19.80
CA HIS A 24 -3.06 -0.07 -19.14
C HIS A 24 -4.40 0.66 -19.35
N ASP A 25 -4.43 1.72 -20.17
CA ASP A 25 -5.59 2.60 -20.36
C ASP A 25 -6.21 3.08 -19.04
N SER A 26 -5.34 3.43 -18.10
CA SER A 26 -5.67 3.76 -16.72
C SER A 26 -5.11 5.14 -16.34
N SER A 27 -5.48 5.64 -15.17
CA SER A 27 -4.91 6.89 -14.66
C SER A 27 -3.57 6.65 -13.96
N ILE A 28 -2.70 7.67 -13.91
CA ILE A 28 -1.45 7.62 -13.15
C ILE A 28 -1.71 7.27 -11.68
N GLU A 29 -2.81 7.76 -11.11
CA GLU A 29 -3.22 7.43 -9.74
C GLU A 29 -3.61 5.96 -9.60
N ALA A 30 -4.34 5.42 -10.56
CA ALA A 30 -4.73 4.00 -10.56
C ALA A 30 -3.49 3.09 -10.61
N GLU A 31 -2.51 3.40 -11.46
CA GLU A 31 -1.23 2.68 -11.50
C GLU A 31 -0.44 2.81 -10.20
N ALA A 32 -0.33 4.02 -9.67
CA ALA A 32 0.36 4.25 -8.40
C ALA A 32 -0.30 3.45 -7.27
N ARG A 33 -1.64 3.43 -7.21
CA ARG A 33 -2.41 2.66 -6.24
C ARG A 33 -2.20 1.16 -6.42
N ALA A 34 -2.21 0.64 -7.65
CA ALA A 34 -2.00 -0.77 -7.92
C ALA A 34 -0.59 -1.21 -7.50
N ILE A 35 0.44 -0.40 -7.79
CA ILE A 35 1.83 -0.67 -7.38
C ILE A 35 1.96 -0.66 -5.86
N LEU A 36 1.34 0.31 -5.18
CA LEU A 36 1.34 0.37 -3.72
C LEU A 36 0.62 -0.83 -3.11
N ALA A 37 -0.55 -1.20 -3.63
CA ALA A 37 -1.31 -2.36 -3.16
C ALA A 37 -0.52 -3.66 -3.36
N ALA A 38 0.12 -3.83 -4.53
CA ALA A 38 0.97 -4.99 -4.79
C ALA A 38 2.18 -5.03 -3.85
N GLY A 39 2.85 -3.89 -3.61
CA GLY A 39 3.97 -3.82 -2.67
C GLY A 39 3.59 -4.14 -1.23
N LEU A 40 2.44 -3.64 -0.76
CA LEU A 40 1.92 -3.94 0.57
C LEU A 40 1.42 -5.37 0.73
N ALA A 41 0.94 -6.00 -0.36
CA ALA A 41 0.52 -7.40 -0.34
C ALA A 41 1.68 -8.40 -0.19
N VAL A 42 2.92 -7.97 -0.47
CA VAL A 42 4.12 -8.80 -0.30
C VAL A 42 4.46 -9.02 1.18
N ASP A 43 4.14 -8.05 2.04
CA ASP A 43 4.22 -8.21 3.48
C ASP A 43 2.97 -8.93 3.98
N THR A 44 2.94 -10.25 3.80
CA THR A 44 2.04 -11.09 4.61
C THR A 44 2.40 -10.79 6.06
N PRO A 45 1.48 -10.25 6.89
CA PRO A 45 1.82 -9.84 8.23
C PRO A 45 2.41 -11.03 8.96
N THR A 46 3.62 -10.86 9.49
CA THR A 46 4.25 -11.91 10.26
C THR A 46 3.42 -12.17 11.51
N LEU A 47 3.60 -13.35 12.12
CA LEU A 47 2.96 -13.63 13.41
C LEU A 47 3.25 -12.53 14.45
N VAL A 48 4.43 -11.91 14.38
CA VAL A 48 4.83 -10.79 15.23
C VAL A 48 3.98 -9.54 14.95
N ASP A 49 3.79 -9.17 13.67
CA ASP A 49 2.97 -8.02 13.27
C ASP A 49 1.51 -8.17 13.72
N LEU A 50 0.98 -9.40 13.61
CA LEU A 50 -0.39 -9.72 14.03
C LEU A 50 -0.57 -9.64 15.56
N ILE A 51 0.43 -10.07 16.33
CA ILE A 51 0.40 -9.96 17.79
C ILE A 51 0.57 -8.50 18.23
N SER A 52 1.45 -7.74 17.57
CA SER A 52 1.71 -6.33 17.89
C SER A 52 0.57 -5.37 17.52
N MET A 53 -0.23 -5.69 16.48
CA MET A 53 -1.44 -4.91 16.15
C MET A 53 -2.57 -5.06 17.19
N ARG A 54 -2.51 -6.08 18.06
CA ARG A 54 -3.61 -6.48 18.94
C ARG A 54 -3.42 -6.07 20.41
N ALA A 55 -2.74 -4.94 20.67
CA ALA A 55 -2.52 -4.46 22.03
C ALA A 55 -3.82 -4.11 22.80
N ASP A 56 -4.96 -3.99 22.12
CA ASP A 56 -6.21 -3.49 22.72
C ASP A 56 -7.40 -4.47 22.64
N ALA A 57 -7.19 -5.72 22.19
CA ALA A 57 -8.28 -6.70 22.20
C ALA A 57 -8.35 -7.36 23.58
N ASP A 58 -9.20 -6.82 24.45
CA ASP A 58 -9.67 -7.54 25.66
C ASP A 58 -10.33 -8.84 25.18
N VAL A 59 -9.63 -9.96 25.33
CA VAL A 59 -10.17 -11.28 25.04
C VAL A 59 -10.78 -11.80 26.33
N ASP A 60 -12.09 -11.60 26.45
CA ASP A 60 -12.86 -12.13 27.57
C ASP A 60 -13.03 -13.64 27.37
N PHE A 61 -12.32 -14.43 28.17
CA PHE A 61 -12.51 -15.87 28.23
C PHE A 61 -13.53 -16.15 29.33
N GLU A 62 -14.79 -16.37 28.96
CA GLU A 62 -15.77 -16.93 29.89
C GLU A 62 -15.34 -18.35 30.33
N PRO A 63 -15.56 -18.71 31.60
CA PRO A 63 -15.07 -19.96 32.20
C PRO A 63 -15.74 -21.24 31.66
#